data_AF-A0A7J6U6C3-F1
#
_entry.id   AF-A0A7J6U6C3-F1
#
_cell.length_a   1.000
_cell.length_b   1.000
_cell.length_c   1.000
_cell.angle_alpha   90.00
_cell.angle_beta   90.00
_cell.angle_gamma   90.00
#
_symmetry.space_group_name_H-M   'P 1'
#
loop_
_entity.id
_entity.type
_entity.pdbx_description
1 polymer ?
#
loop_
_entity_poly.entity_id
_entity_poly.type
_entity_poly.pdbx_seq_one_letter_code
_entity_poly.pdbx_strand_id
1 'polypeptide(L)'
;SHNRRLLWHGSRLTNWVSILSKGLQIAPKEAPVTGYMFGKGLYFADCSSKSANYCFASRDSPYGVLVLCEVALGDQYKRVAAEYEAKRSCRKAKAHSTWGMGKTAPDPTAEAELPSVGGVTVPMGPLIDTTELVDAEAAQLGETSSLLYNEFIVYNTAQV
;
A
#
# COMPACT_ATOMS: atom_id res chain seq x y z
N SER A 1 -14.83 -6.94 -8.84
CA SER A 1 -13.70 -6.04 -8.52
C SER A 1 -12.64 -6.20 -9.59
N HIS A 2 -11.96 -5.12 -9.98
CA HIS A 2 -10.83 -5.13 -10.93
C HIS A 2 -9.55 -4.65 -10.24
N ASN A 3 -8.40 -4.77 -10.92
CA ASN A 3 -7.07 -4.41 -10.39
C ASN A 3 -6.81 -5.07 -9.03
N ARG A 4 -6.87 -6.40 -9.01
CA ARG A 4 -6.63 -7.21 -7.81
C ARG A 4 -5.16 -7.56 -7.76
N ARG A 5 -4.47 -7.13 -6.71
CA ARG A 5 -3.03 -7.35 -6.55
C ARG A 5 -2.74 -8.09 -5.26
N LEU A 6 -1.76 -8.98 -5.29
CA LEU A 6 -1.23 -9.61 -4.09
C LEU A 6 -0.14 -8.70 -3.50
N LEU A 7 -0.41 -8.08 -2.34
CA LEU A 7 0.44 -7.05 -1.76
C LEU A 7 0.87 -7.39 -0.33
N TRP A 8 2.02 -6.85 0.07
CA TRP A 8 2.63 -7.09 1.37
C TRP A 8 2.04 -6.19 2.46
N HIS A 9 1.73 -6.78 3.61
CA HIS A 9 1.46 -6.07 4.85
C HIS A 9 2.39 -6.56 5.96
N GLY A 10 3.00 -5.63 6.69
CA GLY A 10 3.84 -5.90 7.86
C GLY A 10 3.32 -5.16 9.08
N SER A 11 3.46 -5.78 10.25
CA SER A 11 3.01 -5.22 11.53
C SER A 11 3.86 -5.75 12.69
N ARG A 12 3.85 -5.02 13.81
CA ARG A 12 4.49 -5.46 15.06
C ARG A 12 3.98 -6.83 15.48
N LEU A 13 4.86 -7.65 16.05
CA LEU A 13 4.52 -9.00 16.49
C LEU A 13 3.28 -9.06 17.40
N THR A 14 3.14 -8.08 18.29
CA THR A 14 2.02 -7.94 19.24
C THR A 14 0.65 -7.78 18.58
N ASN A 15 0.59 -7.41 17.30
CA ASN A 15 -0.66 -7.13 16.61
C ASN A 15 -1.25 -8.39 15.92
N TRP A 16 -0.44 -9.42 15.65
CA TRP A 16 -0.86 -10.54 14.79
C TRP A 16 -1.99 -11.37 15.37
N VAL A 17 -2.04 -11.59 16.69
CA VAL A 17 -3.17 -12.31 17.30
C VAL A 17 -4.49 -11.59 16.99
N SER A 18 -4.53 -10.25 17.06
CA SER A 18 -5.72 -9.48 16.72
C SER A 18 -6.00 -9.50 15.21
N ILE A 19 -4.97 -9.35 14.37
CA ILE A 19 -5.13 -9.34 12.90
C ILE A 19 -5.66 -10.69 12.41
N LEU A 20 -5.11 -11.81 12.88
CA LEU A 20 -5.56 -13.15 12.47
C LEU A 20 -6.95 -13.48 13.01
N SER A 21 -7.31 -12.96 14.20
CA SER A 21 -8.63 -13.23 14.80
C SER A 21 -9.76 -12.37 14.25
N LYS A 22 -9.45 -11.14 13.80
CA LYS A 22 -10.47 -10.11 13.44
C LYS A 22 -10.30 -9.55 12.03
N GLY A 23 -9.29 -9.98 11.29
CA GLY A 23 -8.84 -9.34 10.05
C GLY A 23 -8.14 -8.00 10.30
N LEU A 24 -7.68 -7.38 9.20
CA LEU A 24 -7.16 -6.01 9.22
C LEU A 24 -8.29 -5.01 9.48
N GLN A 25 -8.06 -4.09 10.41
CA GLN A 25 -9.07 -3.12 10.83
C GLN A 25 -8.58 -1.69 10.56
N ILE A 26 -9.47 -0.85 10.03
CA ILE A 26 -9.18 0.57 9.86
C ILE A 26 -9.29 1.25 11.22
N ALA A 27 -8.31 2.09 11.54
CA ALA A 27 -8.31 2.84 12.80
C ALA A 27 -9.62 3.62 13.00
N PRO A 28 -10.20 3.61 14.21
CA PRO A 28 -11.44 4.31 14.51
C PRO A 28 -11.25 5.84 14.35
N LYS A 29 -12.35 6.59 14.15
CA LYS A 29 -12.28 8.04 13.85
C LYS A 29 -11.61 8.84 14.97
N GLU A 30 -11.66 8.34 16.19
CA GLU A 30 -11.19 8.95 17.43
C GLU A 30 -9.67 8.74 17.64
N ALA A 31 -9.05 7.75 16.97
CA ALA A 31 -7.61 7.52 17.08
C ALA A 31 -6.80 8.70 16.52
N PRO A 32 -5.63 9.05 17.08
CA PRO A 32 -4.74 10.06 16.50
C PRO A 32 -4.41 9.75 15.04
N VAL A 33 -4.36 10.78 14.19
CA VAL A 33 -4.00 10.66 12.76
C VAL A 33 -2.48 10.55 12.56
N THR A 34 -1.70 10.67 13.64
CA THR A 34 -0.23 10.66 13.61
C THR A 34 0.28 9.34 13.01
N GLY A 35 0.98 9.43 11.87
CA GLY A 35 1.59 8.29 11.18
C GLY A 35 0.87 7.79 9.93
N TYR A 36 -0.25 8.40 9.52
CA TYR A 36 -0.98 8.01 8.30
C TYR A 36 -0.79 9.01 7.16
N MET A 37 0.14 8.74 6.24
CA MET A 37 0.43 9.65 5.11
C MET A 37 -0.76 9.89 4.18
N PHE A 38 -1.71 8.95 4.10
CA PHE A 38 -2.87 8.99 3.22
C PHE A 38 -4.19 8.78 3.97
N GLY A 39 -4.24 9.26 5.21
CA GLY A 39 -5.40 9.14 6.10
C GLY A 39 -5.66 7.71 6.58
N LYS A 40 -6.78 7.51 7.29
CA LYS A 40 -7.12 6.24 7.91
C LYS A 40 -7.61 5.22 6.88
N GLY A 41 -6.76 4.25 6.58
CA GLY A 41 -7.02 3.12 5.68
C GLY A 41 -6.13 1.93 6.03
N LEU A 42 -6.23 0.87 5.23
CA LEU A 42 -5.32 -0.28 5.30
C LEU A 42 -4.20 -0.07 4.29
N TYR A 43 -2.96 -0.20 4.76
CA TYR A 43 -1.75 0.12 3.99
C TYR A 43 -1.05 -1.16 3.53
N PHE A 44 -0.66 -1.16 2.27
CA PHE A 44 0.04 -2.26 1.61
C PHE A 44 1.20 -1.74 0.75
N ALA A 45 2.17 -2.60 0.47
CA ALA A 45 3.27 -2.31 -0.44
C ALA A 45 3.46 -3.45 -1.44
N ASP A 46 3.95 -3.14 -2.63
CA ASP A 46 4.41 -4.11 -3.63
C ASP A 46 5.87 -4.52 -3.39
N CYS A 47 6.59 -3.80 -2.53
CA CYS A 47 7.95 -4.10 -2.10
C CYS A 47 7.95 -4.70 -0.68
N SER A 48 8.49 -5.91 -0.54
CA SER A 48 8.51 -6.65 0.73
C SER A 48 9.32 -5.93 1.82
N SER A 49 10.45 -5.33 1.48
CA SER A 49 11.32 -4.64 2.44
C SER A 49 10.66 -3.41 3.05
N LYS A 50 9.81 -2.70 2.29
CA LYS A 50 9.00 -1.60 2.82
C LYS A 50 8.04 -2.09 3.91
N SER A 51 7.30 -3.17 3.64
CA SER A 51 6.41 -3.75 4.65
C SER A 51 7.18 -4.35 5.82
N ALA A 52 8.37 -4.92 5.60
CA ALA A 52 9.22 -5.47 6.65
C ALA A 52 9.66 -4.42 7.68
N ASN A 53 9.86 -3.17 7.26
CA ASN A 53 10.19 -2.07 8.18
C ASN A 53 9.08 -1.84 9.23
N TYR A 54 7.83 -2.16 8.91
CA TYR A 54 6.69 -2.07 9.84
C TYR A 54 6.58 -3.25 10.81
N CYS A 55 7.43 -4.27 10.68
CA CYS A 55 7.54 -5.34 11.67
C CYS A 55 8.28 -4.90 12.95
N PHE A 56 9.08 -3.83 12.87
CA PHE A 56 9.95 -3.37 13.96
C PHE A 56 10.87 -4.46 14.53
N ALA A 57 11.34 -5.37 13.68
CA ALA A 57 12.35 -6.36 14.06
C ALA A 57 13.68 -5.65 14.39
N SER A 58 14.42 -6.19 15.35
CA SER A 58 15.71 -5.67 15.79
C SER A 58 16.68 -6.82 16.03
N ARG A 59 17.94 -6.52 16.38
CA ARG A 59 18.91 -7.57 16.74
C ARG A 59 18.46 -8.38 17.97
N ASP A 60 17.77 -7.73 18.91
CA ASP A 60 17.27 -8.36 20.15
C ASP A 60 15.92 -9.06 19.93
N SER A 61 15.17 -8.67 18.90
CA SER A 61 13.91 -9.30 18.50
C SER A 61 13.90 -9.49 16.97
N PRO A 62 14.61 -10.53 16.45
CA PRO A 62 14.92 -10.64 15.02
C PRO A 62 13.79 -11.23 14.18
N TYR A 63 12.68 -11.63 14.80
CA TYR A 63 11.57 -12.27 14.11
C TYR A 63 10.51 -11.24 13.71
N GLY A 64 10.07 -11.32 12.46
CA GLY A 64 8.95 -10.55 11.92
C GLY A 64 8.05 -11.47 11.11
N VAL A 65 6.78 -11.09 11.00
CA VAL A 65 5.81 -11.77 10.14
C VAL A 65 5.40 -10.80 9.05
N LEU A 66 5.39 -11.27 7.82
CA LEU A 66 4.79 -10.58 6.69
C LEU A 66 3.63 -11.43 6.20
N VAL A 67 2.57 -10.77 5.76
CA VAL A 67 1.47 -11.43 5.07
C VAL A 67 1.31 -10.85 3.67
N LEU A 68 0.88 -11.72 2.76
CA LEU A 68 0.39 -11.34 1.45
C LEU A 68 -1.13 -11.30 1.51
N CYS A 69 -1.71 -10.19 1.06
CA CYS A 69 -3.16 -10.02 0.98
C CYS A 69 -3.56 -9.80 -0.48
N GLU A 70 -4.65 -10.43 -0.91
CA GLU A 70 -5.33 -10.02 -2.14
C GLU A 70 -6.01 -8.67 -1.86
N VAL A 71 -5.65 -7.63 -2.62
CA VAL A 71 -6.18 -6.28 -2.44
C VAL A 71 -6.88 -5.84 -3.72
N ALA A 72 -8.18 -5.56 -3.62
CA ALA A 72 -8.98 -5.01 -4.70
C ALA A 72 -8.79 -3.49 -4.79
N LEU A 73 -7.82 -3.05 -5.60
CA LEU A 73 -7.47 -1.64 -5.72
C LEU A 73 -8.45 -0.83 -6.56
N GLY A 74 -9.08 -1.46 -7.55
CA GLY A 74 -9.94 -0.79 -8.52
C GLY A 74 -9.23 0.40 -9.19
N ASP A 75 -10.01 1.44 -9.49
CA ASP A 75 -9.48 2.74 -9.94
C ASP A 75 -8.76 3.44 -8.79
N GLN A 76 -7.57 3.95 -9.07
CA GLN A 76 -6.66 4.46 -8.04
C GLN A 76 -6.52 5.98 -8.15
N TYR A 77 -6.59 6.65 -7.02
CA TYR A 77 -6.27 8.05 -6.86
C TYR A 77 -4.77 8.19 -6.58
N LYS A 78 -4.04 8.73 -7.55
CA LYS A 78 -2.58 8.82 -7.48
C LYS A 78 -2.13 10.01 -6.65
N ARG A 79 -1.12 9.82 -5.82
CA ARG A 79 -0.46 10.87 -5.02
C ARG A 79 1.04 10.67 -5.01
N VAL A 80 1.77 11.78 -5.04
CA VAL A 80 3.25 11.79 -5.01
C VAL A 80 3.81 12.28 -3.67
N ALA A 81 2.95 12.88 -2.84
CA ALA A 81 3.25 13.35 -1.48
C ALA A 81 2.09 13.00 -0.53
N ALA A 82 2.32 13.15 0.77
CA ALA A 82 1.30 12.86 1.79
C ALA A 82 0.06 13.75 1.64
N GLU A 83 -1.12 13.14 1.76
CA GLU A 83 -2.42 13.83 1.81
C GLU A 83 -3.27 13.21 2.93
N TYR A 84 -3.33 13.88 4.08
CA TYR A 84 -4.06 13.35 5.25
C TYR A 84 -5.57 13.16 5.02
N GLU A 85 -6.14 13.92 4.07
CA GLU A 85 -7.54 13.83 3.64
C GLU A 85 -7.74 12.90 2.43
N ALA A 86 -6.76 12.07 2.06
CA ALA A 86 -6.80 11.26 0.84
C ALA A 86 -8.05 10.36 0.74
N LYS A 87 -8.63 9.88 1.85
CA LYS A 87 -9.93 9.16 1.80
C LYS A 87 -11.04 10.01 1.19
N ARG A 88 -11.14 11.29 1.58
CA ARG A 88 -12.14 12.22 1.07
C ARG A 88 -11.86 12.54 -0.40
N SER A 89 -10.60 12.76 -0.74
CA SER A 89 -10.20 13.14 -2.10
C SER A 89 -10.29 11.98 -3.09
N CYS A 90 -9.90 10.77 -2.69
CA CYS A 90 -10.13 9.52 -3.43
C CYS A 90 -11.60 9.34 -3.80
N ARG A 91 -12.51 9.55 -2.84
CA ARG A 91 -13.96 9.50 -3.10
C ARG A 91 -14.40 10.60 -4.06
N LYS A 92 -13.88 11.83 -3.93
CA LYS A 92 -14.20 12.95 -4.84
C LYS A 92 -13.73 12.66 -6.27
N ALA A 93 -12.57 12.00 -6.41
CA ALA A 93 -12.02 11.52 -7.67
C ALA A 93 -12.74 10.28 -8.23
N LYS A 94 -13.78 9.76 -7.53
CA LYS A 94 -14.51 8.54 -7.87
C LYS A 94 -13.60 7.30 -7.97
N ALA A 95 -12.51 7.29 -7.21
CA ALA A 95 -11.57 6.18 -7.09
C ALA A 95 -11.89 5.29 -5.88
N HIS A 96 -11.34 4.08 -5.89
CA HIS A 96 -11.57 3.03 -4.90
C HIS A 96 -10.42 2.88 -3.90
N SER A 97 -9.21 3.30 -4.28
CA SER A 97 -8.01 3.25 -3.45
C SER A 97 -7.10 4.45 -3.75
N THR A 98 -6.15 4.71 -2.84
CA THR A 98 -5.06 5.67 -3.08
C THR A 98 -3.79 4.91 -3.45
N TRP A 99 -3.07 5.40 -4.45
CA TRP A 99 -1.73 4.97 -4.81
C TRP A 99 -0.74 6.09 -4.49
N GLY A 100 0.00 5.94 -3.40
CA GLY A 100 1.20 6.73 -3.13
C GLY A 100 2.32 6.24 -4.04
N MET A 101 2.68 7.01 -5.05
CA MET A 101 3.69 6.66 -6.05
C MET A 101 5.08 6.93 -5.50
N GLY A 102 5.92 5.89 -5.43
CA GLY A 102 7.30 6.02 -4.99
C GLY A 102 8.30 5.86 -6.13
N LYS A 103 9.49 6.41 -5.96
CA LYS A 103 10.57 6.42 -6.97
C LYS A 103 11.22 5.06 -7.24
N THR A 104 10.85 4.03 -6.50
CA THR A 104 11.32 2.66 -6.68
C THR A 104 10.13 1.71 -6.59
N ALA A 105 9.91 0.92 -7.64
CA ALA A 105 8.79 0.00 -7.73
C ALA A 105 9.18 -1.27 -8.48
N PRO A 106 8.45 -2.39 -8.34
CA PRO A 106 8.65 -3.57 -9.16
C PRO A 106 8.49 -3.26 -10.66
N ASP A 107 9.26 -3.93 -11.51
CA ASP A 107 9.15 -3.82 -12.96
C ASP A 107 7.75 -4.30 -13.41
N PRO A 108 6.92 -3.43 -14.01
CA PRO A 108 5.58 -3.80 -14.44
C PRO A 108 5.57 -4.87 -15.55
N THR A 109 6.68 -5.09 -16.25
CA THR A 109 6.81 -6.14 -17.27
C THR A 109 7.09 -7.51 -16.68
N ALA A 110 7.49 -7.58 -15.40
CA ALA A 110 7.76 -8.81 -14.67
C ALA A 110 6.55 -9.33 -13.89
N GLU A 111 5.39 -8.66 -13.96
CA GLU A 111 4.17 -9.08 -13.26
C GLU A 111 3.80 -10.53 -13.60
N ALA A 112 3.52 -11.31 -12.56
CA ALA A 112 2.97 -12.65 -12.70
C ALA A 112 1.47 -12.63 -12.39
N GLU A 113 0.75 -13.63 -12.88
CA GLU A 113 -0.64 -13.86 -12.52
C GLU A 113 -0.73 -15.15 -11.70
N LEU A 114 -1.62 -15.19 -10.71
CA LEU A 114 -1.99 -16.42 -10.00
C LEU A 114 -3.38 -16.88 -10.46
N PRO A 115 -3.47 -17.79 -11.45
CA PRO A 115 -4.75 -18.24 -11.99
C PRO A 115 -5.59 -19.01 -10.96
N SER A 116 -4.94 -19.66 -9.98
CA SER A 116 -5.59 -20.45 -8.93
C SER A 116 -6.47 -19.64 -7.98
N VAL A 117 -6.34 -18.31 -7.97
CA VAL A 117 -7.14 -17.38 -7.16
C VAL A 117 -7.94 -16.40 -8.04
N GLY A 118 -8.22 -16.79 -9.28
CA GLY A 118 -9.03 -16.00 -10.22
C GLY A 118 -8.28 -14.85 -10.88
N GLY A 119 -6.96 -14.96 -11.04
CA GLY A 119 -6.18 -13.99 -11.81
C GLY A 119 -5.75 -12.77 -11.02
N VAL A 120 -5.20 -12.99 -9.83
CA VAL A 120 -4.59 -11.92 -9.02
C VAL A 120 -3.20 -11.61 -9.57
N THR A 121 -2.91 -10.34 -9.79
CA THR A 121 -1.60 -9.86 -10.22
C THR A 121 -0.62 -9.89 -9.05
N VAL A 122 0.56 -10.48 -9.26
CA VAL A 122 1.67 -10.49 -8.31
C VAL A 122 2.78 -9.60 -8.86
N PRO A 123 3.07 -8.46 -8.21
CA PRO A 123 4.16 -7.60 -8.63
C PRO A 123 5.49 -8.26 -8.28
N MET A 124 6.16 -8.80 -9.30
CA MET A 124 7.46 -9.46 -9.15
C MET A 124 8.59 -8.46 -9.33
N GLY A 125 9.71 -8.71 -8.64
CA GLY A 125 10.94 -7.96 -8.91
C GLY A 125 11.50 -8.22 -10.31
N PRO A 126 12.59 -7.51 -10.68
CA PRO A 126 13.37 -6.62 -9.83
C PRO A 126 12.67 -5.28 -9.55
N LEU A 127 13.18 -4.56 -8.56
CA LEU A 127 12.82 -3.16 -8.36
C LEU A 127 13.57 -2.29 -9.38
N ILE A 128 12.87 -1.34 -9.99
CA ILE A 128 13.40 -0.39 -10.96
C ILE A 128 13.24 1.05 -10.46
N ASP A 129 14.05 1.95 -11.00
CA ASP A 129 13.89 3.39 -10.80
C ASP A 129 12.68 3.88 -11.62
N THR A 130 11.76 4.56 -10.94
CA THR A 130 10.54 5.14 -11.53
C THR A 130 10.49 6.66 -11.34
N THR A 131 11.61 7.29 -11.00
CA THR A 131 11.72 8.73 -10.72
C THR A 131 11.12 9.58 -11.84
N GLU A 132 11.40 9.28 -13.10
CA GLU A 132 10.84 10.03 -14.23
C GLU A 132 9.31 9.97 -14.29
N LEU A 133 8.73 8.80 -14.04
CA LEU A 133 7.27 8.60 -14.02
C LEU A 133 6.63 9.36 -12.86
N VAL A 134 7.25 9.30 -11.68
CA VAL A 134 6.77 9.96 -10.47
C VAL A 134 6.89 11.48 -10.61
N ASP A 135 7.98 11.98 -11.16
CA ASP A 135 8.21 13.43 -11.33
C ASP A 135 7.29 14.02 -12.43
N ALA A 136 6.96 13.24 -13.47
CA ALA A 136 5.95 13.63 -14.46
C ALA A 136 4.55 13.74 -13.83
N GLU A 137 4.16 12.79 -12.98
CA GLU A 137 2.89 12.86 -12.23
C GLU A 137 2.91 14.04 -11.24
N ALA A 138 4.03 14.25 -10.55
CA ALA A 138 4.20 15.36 -9.61
C ALA A 138 4.05 16.73 -10.29
N ALA A 139 4.60 16.89 -11.49
CA ALA A 139 4.44 18.10 -12.30
C ALA A 139 2.97 18.36 -12.68
N GLN A 140 2.20 17.31 -13.02
CA GLN A 140 0.77 17.43 -13.30
C GLN A 140 -0.05 17.83 -12.06
N LEU A 141 0.37 17.37 -10.89
CA LEU A 141 -0.25 17.71 -9.61
C LEU A 141 0.20 19.06 -9.04
N GLY A 142 1.29 19.64 -9.56
CA GLY A 142 1.90 20.84 -8.99
C GLY A 142 2.55 20.60 -7.62
N GLU A 143 3.04 19.38 -7.39
CA GLU A 143 3.60 18.92 -6.10
C GLU A 143 5.06 18.45 -6.28
N THR A 144 5.77 18.23 -5.16
CA THR A 144 7.06 17.55 -5.14
C THR A 144 6.89 16.12 -4.61
N SER A 145 7.55 15.17 -5.26
CA SER A 145 7.50 13.76 -4.85
C SER A 145 8.37 13.50 -3.61
N SER A 146 7.88 12.69 -2.67
CA SER A 146 8.59 12.40 -1.40
C SER A 146 8.69 10.92 -1.03
N LEU A 147 8.05 10.03 -1.80
CA LEU A 147 8.02 8.60 -1.50
C LEU A 147 9.16 7.84 -2.20
N LEU A 148 9.83 6.96 -1.46
CA LEU A 148 10.84 6.05 -2.02
C LEU A 148 10.24 4.82 -2.70
N TYR A 149 9.17 4.26 -2.14
CA TYR A 149 8.50 3.09 -2.72
C TYR A 149 6.99 3.30 -2.76
N ASN A 150 6.29 2.52 -3.58
CA ASN A 150 4.84 2.57 -3.65
C ASN A 150 4.16 2.25 -2.32
N GLU A 151 2.98 2.82 -2.12
CA GLU A 151 2.03 2.50 -1.05
C GLU A 151 0.62 2.45 -1.63
N PHE A 152 -0.12 1.43 -1.26
CA PHE A 152 -1.50 1.23 -1.69
C PHE A 152 -2.41 1.26 -0.47
N ILE A 153 -3.43 2.12 -0.53
CA ILE A 153 -4.31 2.37 0.60
C ILE A 153 -5.75 2.12 0.19
N VAL A 154 -6.40 1.18 0.87
CA VAL A 154 -7.85 0.94 0.74
C VAL A 154 -8.58 1.45 1.97
N TYR A 155 -9.80 1.95 1.76
CA TYR A 155 -10.59 2.64 2.79
C TYR A 155 -11.83 1.84 3.24
N ASN A 156 -11.95 0.60 2.78
CA ASN A 156 -12.97 -0.38 3.16
C ASN A 156 -12.29 -1.74 3.38
N THR A 157 -12.60 -2.40 4.50
CA THR A 157 -12.04 -3.72 4.84
C THR A 157 -12.48 -4.82 3.89
N ALA A 158 -13.61 -4.66 3.20
CA ALA A 158 -14.08 -5.63 2.20
C ALA A 158 -13.24 -5.65 0.90
N GLN A 159 -12.26 -4.77 0.77
CA GLN A 159 -11.29 -4.78 -0.34
C GLN A 159 -10.09 -5.71 -0.08
N VAL A 160 -10.08 -6.42 1.05
CA VAL A 160 -9.00 -7.29 1.52
C VAL A 160 -9.58 -8.60 2.02
#